data_AF-A0A6P2LRI0-F1
#
_entry.id   AF-A0A6P2LRI0-F1
#
_cell.length_a   1.000
_cell.length_b   1.000
_cell.length_c   1.000
_cell.angle_alpha   90.00
_cell.angle_beta   90.00
_cell.angle_gamma   90.00
#
_symmetry.space_group_name_H-M   'P 1'
#
loop_
_entity.id
_entity.type
_entity.pdbx_description
1 polymer ?
#
loop_
_entity_poly.entity_id
_entity_poly.type
_entity_poly.pdbx_seq_one_letter_code
_entity_poly.pdbx_strand_id
1 'polypeptide(L)'
;MKQQDIKVGSIYTDGKAGLRRVTAAGPQYKLYDGQEETDCLQYEVIASAAAGSVVERGKSPDGNPLAHSTRQSFAAWAKAEVPADQVVQKIAEFGAKRVKLTPPQAKLMRTFDPADEIKTGTNWCCEPDELRPARACQDKGLLTIDGEPGRGEHFEVKLTLLGIEVVRLMTTGVTEPA
;
A
#
# COMPACT_ATOMS: atom_id res chain seq x y z
N MET A 1 -1.92 -17.29 13.27
CA MET A 1 -2.54 -16.66 14.46
C MET A 1 -3.52 -17.66 15.09
N LYS A 2 -4.01 -17.48 16.33
CA LYS A 2 -5.15 -18.27 16.83
C LYS A 2 -6.46 -17.65 16.35
N GLN A 3 -7.55 -18.42 16.33
CA GLN A 3 -8.86 -17.93 15.90
C GLN A 3 -9.35 -16.78 16.80
N GLN A 4 -9.26 -16.97 18.12
CA GLN A 4 -9.64 -16.00 19.16
C GLN A 4 -8.93 -14.64 19.08
N ASP A 5 -7.77 -14.55 18.41
CA ASP A 5 -7.02 -13.29 18.30
C ASP A 5 -7.57 -12.39 17.17
N ILE A 6 -8.42 -12.95 16.28
CA ILE A 6 -8.99 -12.25 15.12
C ILE A 6 -10.22 -11.44 15.55
N LYS A 7 -10.14 -10.11 15.40
CA LYS A 7 -11.14 -9.12 15.82
C LYS A 7 -11.72 -8.40 14.62
N VAL A 8 -13.00 -8.01 14.72
CA VAL A 8 -13.63 -7.10 13.75
C VAL A 8 -13.03 -5.70 13.90
N GLY A 9 -12.82 -4.99 12.79
CA GLY A 9 -12.20 -3.66 12.72
C GLY A 9 -10.67 -3.67 12.57
N SER A 10 -10.00 -4.68 13.15
CA SER A 10 -8.54 -4.86 13.09
C SER A 10 -8.03 -5.24 11.70
N ILE A 11 -6.76 -4.90 11.46
CA ILE A 11 -6.01 -5.20 10.23
C ILE A 11 -4.94 -6.25 10.54
N TYR A 12 -4.76 -7.20 9.61
CA TYR A 12 -3.86 -8.33 9.75
C TYR A 12 -2.97 -8.47 8.51
N THR A 13 -1.79 -9.06 8.69
CA THR A 13 -0.83 -9.33 7.61
C THR A 13 -0.44 -10.80 7.54
N ASP A 14 -0.10 -11.28 6.33
CA ASP A 14 0.58 -12.56 6.11
C ASP A 14 2.10 -12.52 6.34
N GLY A 15 2.64 -11.34 6.68
CA GLY A 15 4.09 -11.13 6.87
C GLY A 15 4.88 -11.04 5.57
N LYS A 16 4.23 -10.95 4.40
CA LYS A 16 4.88 -10.85 3.08
C LYS A 16 4.41 -9.63 2.29
N ALA A 17 3.16 -9.68 1.84
CA ALA A 17 2.60 -8.75 0.85
C ALA A 17 1.06 -8.60 0.94
N GLY A 18 0.41 -9.36 1.83
CA GLY A 18 -1.01 -9.27 2.11
C GLY A 18 -1.31 -8.39 3.32
N LEU A 19 -2.29 -7.51 3.17
CA LEU A 19 -2.96 -6.77 4.25
C LEU A 19 -4.46 -6.94 4.10
N ARG A 20 -5.15 -7.35 5.18
CA ARG A 20 -6.60 -7.55 5.18
C ARG A 20 -7.23 -6.96 6.43
N ARG A 21 -8.40 -6.32 6.29
CA ARG A 21 -9.20 -5.82 7.42
C ARG A 21 -10.43 -6.68 7.61
N VAL A 22 -10.68 -7.18 8.81
CA VAL A 22 -11.96 -7.84 9.11
C VAL A 22 -13.04 -6.78 9.27
N THR A 23 -14.06 -6.80 8.42
CA THR A 23 -15.14 -5.78 8.42
C THR A 23 -16.33 -6.22 9.27
N ALA A 24 -16.62 -7.53 9.32
CA ALA A 24 -17.71 -8.10 10.09
C ALA A 24 -17.49 -9.60 10.38
N ALA A 25 -18.33 -10.18 11.26
CA ALA A 25 -18.33 -11.60 11.59
C ALA A 25 -19.77 -12.14 11.75
N GLY A 26 -19.96 -13.44 11.53
CA GLY A 26 -21.23 -14.14 11.71
C GLY A 26 -21.54 -15.17 10.60
N PRO A 27 -22.56 -16.03 10.80
CA PRO A 27 -22.91 -17.13 9.89
C PRO A 27 -23.39 -16.66 8.50
N GLN A 28 -23.78 -15.39 8.35
CA GLN A 28 -24.13 -14.77 7.07
C GLN A 28 -22.94 -14.56 6.12
N TYR A 29 -21.70 -14.83 6.57
CA TYR A 29 -20.48 -14.75 5.76
C TYR A 29 -19.88 -16.13 5.43
N LYS A 30 -20.71 -17.19 5.41
CA LYS A 30 -20.32 -18.48 4.84
C LYS A 30 -19.91 -18.32 3.38
N LEU A 31 -18.99 -19.18 2.91
CA LEU A 31 -18.58 -19.21 1.50
C LEU A 31 -19.63 -19.88 0.59
N TYR A 32 -20.46 -20.75 1.16
CA TYR A 32 -21.54 -21.48 0.49
C TYR A 32 -22.54 -21.99 1.54
N ASP A 33 -23.81 -22.18 1.17
CA ASP A 33 -24.90 -22.45 2.12
C ASP A 33 -24.69 -23.74 2.93
N GLY A 34 -24.17 -24.79 2.29
CA GLY A 34 -23.87 -26.09 2.90
C GLY A 34 -22.63 -26.13 3.79
N GLN A 35 -21.98 -25.00 4.08
CA GLN A 35 -20.84 -24.95 4.99
C GLN A 35 -21.32 -25.12 6.43
N GLU A 36 -20.86 -26.14 7.16
CA GLU A 36 -21.28 -26.37 8.55
C GLU A 36 -20.77 -25.27 9.50
N GLU A 37 -19.48 -24.91 9.38
CA GLU A 37 -18.84 -23.87 10.20
C GLU A 37 -19.59 -22.53 10.08
N THR A 38 -19.92 -21.95 11.24
CA THR A 38 -20.69 -20.70 11.39
C THR A 38 -19.85 -19.51 11.83
N ASP A 39 -18.65 -19.73 12.38
CA ASP A 39 -17.71 -18.66 12.71
C ASP A 39 -17.01 -18.14 11.45
N CYS A 40 -17.72 -17.32 10.69
CA CYS A 40 -17.27 -16.72 9.44
C CYS A 40 -17.04 -15.22 9.55
N LEU A 41 -16.20 -14.71 8.65
CA LEU A 41 -15.75 -13.33 8.57
C LEU A 41 -15.99 -12.77 7.18
N GLN A 42 -16.35 -11.49 7.14
CA GLN A 42 -16.17 -10.65 5.96
C GLN A 42 -14.89 -9.82 6.13
N TYR A 43 -14.11 -9.67 5.06
CA TYR A 43 -12.89 -8.87 5.07
C TYR A 43 -12.63 -8.13 3.76
N GLU A 44 -12.00 -6.97 3.93
CA GLU A 44 -11.44 -6.13 2.88
C GLU A 44 -9.99 -6.56 2.61
N VAL A 45 -9.58 -6.61 1.35
CA VAL A 45 -8.19 -6.89 0.94
C VAL A 45 -7.53 -5.55 0.62
N ILE A 46 -6.80 -4.96 1.57
CA ILE A 46 -6.13 -3.67 1.41
C ILE A 46 -4.93 -3.79 0.47
N ALA A 47 -4.14 -4.87 0.64
CA ALA A 47 -3.01 -5.20 -0.22
C ALA A 47 -2.92 -6.72 -0.46
N SER A 48 -2.40 -7.10 -1.62
CA SER A 48 -2.17 -8.49 -2.02
C SER A 48 -1.01 -8.56 -3.02
N ALA A 49 -0.32 -9.71 -3.08
CA ALA A 49 0.69 -10.01 -4.09
C ALA A 49 0.11 -10.21 -5.50
N ALA A 50 -1.15 -10.62 -5.62
CA ALA A 50 -1.89 -10.65 -6.89
C ALA A 50 -2.30 -9.23 -7.37
N ALA A 51 -2.02 -8.22 -6.55
CA ALA A 51 -2.34 -6.82 -6.75
C ALA A 51 -1.86 -6.21 -8.09
N GLY A 52 -2.78 -5.76 -8.94
CA GLY A 52 -2.55 -4.63 -9.85
C GLY A 52 -2.27 -3.34 -9.07
N SER A 53 -3.18 -2.93 -8.18
CA SER A 53 -3.09 -1.67 -7.40
C SER A 53 -3.12 -1.87 -5.88
N VAL A 54 -3.05 -0.79 -5.10
CA VAL A 54 -3.70 -0.74 -3.77
C VAL A 54 -5.22 -0.73 -4.03
N VAL A 55 -5.98 -1.45 -3.22
CA VAL A 55 -7.40 -1.71 -3.51
C VAL A 55 -8.29 -0.58 -2.99
N GLU A 56 -9.33 -0.22 -3.74
CA GLU A 56 -10.35 0.72 -3.29
C GLU A 56 -11.11 0.18 -2.08
N ARG A 57 -11.46 1.07 -1.14
CA ARG A 57 -12.19 0.70 0.09
C ARG A 57 -13.53 0.04 -0.27
N GLY A 58 -13.77 -1.16 0.25
CA GLY A 58 -14.97 -1.97 -0.02
C GLY A 58 -14.89 -2.94 -1.21
N LYS A 59 -13.77 -3.00 -1.95
CA LYS A 59 -13.58 -3.91 -3.11
C LYS A 59 -12.43 -4.91 -2.90
N SER A 60 -12.29 -5.84 -3.84
CA SER A 60 -11.15 -6.74 -4.05
C SER A 60 -10.19 -6.17 -5.12
N PRO A 61 -8.98 -6.73 -5.27
CA PRO A 61 -8.08 -6.53 -6.42
C PRO A 61 -8.73 -6.38 -7.80
N ASP A 62 -9.82 -7.11 -8.04
CA ASP A 62 -10.47 -7.27 -9.33
C ASP A 62 -11.78 -6.47 -9.43
N GLY A 63 -12.01 -5.56 -8.48
CA GLY A 63 -13.23 -4.75 -8.37
C GLY A 63 -14.44 -5.45 -7.71
N ASN A 64 -14.31 -6.74 -7.37
CA ASN A 64 -15.36 -7.54 -6.73
C ASN A 64 -15.66 -7.08 -5.29
N PRO A 65 -16.83 -7.40 -4.70
CA PRO A 65 -17.15 -7.05 -3.31
C PRO A 65 -16.26 -7.74 -2.26
N LEU A 66 -16.37 -7.28 -1.00
CA LEU A 66 -15.68 -7.80 0.18
C LEU A 66 -15.66 -9.33 0.26
N ALA A 67 -14.50 -9.91 0.53
CA ALA A 67 -14.29 -11.35 0.51
C ALA A 67 -14.69 -12.01 1.84
N HIS A 68 -15.06 -13.30 1.78
CA HIS A 68 -15.50 -14.09 2.94
C HIS A 68 -14.51 -15.22 3.27
N SER A 69 -14.55 -15.72 4.51
CA SER A 69 -13.96 -17.01 4.92
C SER A 69 -14.41 -17.43 6.33
N THR A 70 -14.15 -18.67 6.74
CA THR A 70 -14.12 -19.03 8.17
C THR A 70 -13.05 -18.24 8.93
N ARG A 71 -13.23 -18.02 10.23
CA ARG A 71 -12.21 -17.42 11.11
C ARG A 71 -10.95 -18.29 11.17
N GLN A 72 -11.09 -19.61 11.11
CA GLN A 72 -9.98 -20.56 11.06
C GLN A 72 -9.05 -20.31 9.86
N SER A 73 -9.62 -20.21 8.65
CA SER A 73 -8.85 -19.96 7.43
C SER A 73 -8.17 -18.59 7.44
N PHE A 74 -8.86 -17.56 7.97
CA PHE A 74 -8.27 -16.24 8.15
C PHE A 74 -7.13 -16.25 9.18
N ALA A 75 -7.28 -16.94 10.31
CA ALA A 75 -6.27 -17.06 11.35
C ALA A 75 -5.04 -17.90 10.91
N ALA A 76 -5.21 -18.86 10.00
CA ALA A 76 -4.12 -19.60 9.39
C ALA A 76 -3.29 -18.72 8.43
N TRP A 77 -3.97 -17.88 7.64
CA TRP A 77 -3.34 -16.87 6.78
C TRP A 77 -2.60 -15.81 7.62
N ALA A 78 -3.26 -15.21 8.61
CA ALA A 78 -2.73 -14.14 9.43
C ALA A 78 -1.52 -14.56 10.29
N LYS A 79 -0.43 -13.77 10.21
CA LYS A 79 0.78 -13.94 11.03
C LYS A 79 0.85 -12.91 12.15
N ALA A 80 0.50 -11.65 11.86
CA ALA A 80 0.45 -10.57 12.86
C ALA A 80 -0.79 -9.68 12.66
N GLU A 81 -1.24 -9.06 13.76
CA GLU A 81 -2.15 -7.92 13.77
C GLU A 81 -1.31 -6.66 13.57
N VAL A 82 -1.80 -5.71 12.78
CA VAL A 82 -1.13 -4.43 12.52
C VAL A 82 -1.65 -3.41 13.54
N PRO A 83 -0.79 -2.87 14.43
CA PRO A 83 -1.17 -1.82 15.37
C PRO A 83 -1.79 -0.62 14.64
N ALA A 84 -2.81 0.01 15.21
CA ALA A 84 -3.62 1.04 14.55
C ALA A 84 -2.80 2.26 14.10
N ASP A 85 -1.79 2.62 14.89
CA ASP A 85 -0.75 3.63 14.63
C ASP A 85 0.16 3.27 13.44
N GLN A 86 0.38 1.98 13.18
CA GLN A 86 1.27 1.47 12.13
C GLN A 86 0.55 1.15 10.81
N VAL A 87 -0.79 1.21 10.78
CA VAL A 87 -1.60 0.86 9.59
C VAL A 87 -1.17 1.64 8.34
N VAL A 88 -1.05 2.98 8.46
CA VAL A 88 -0.73 3.84 7.31
C VAL A 88 0.68 3.57 6.79
N GLN A 89 1.63 3.39 7.71
CA GLN A 89 3.02 3.02 7.40
C GLN A 89 3.10 1.65 6.69
N LYS A 90 2.40 0.62 7.20
CA LYS A 90 2.40 -0.70 6.57
C LYS A 90 1.72 -0.72 5.20
N ILE A 91 0.70 0.11 4.97
CA ILE A 91 0.10 0.28 3.64
C ILE A 91 1.10 0.91 2.67
N ALA A 92 1.87 1.92 3.09
CA ALA A 92 2.92 2.53 2.27
C ALA A 92 4.05 1.53 1.94
N GLU A 93 4.61 0.83 2.93
CA GLU A 93 5.65 -0.20 2.75
C GLU A 93 5.23 -1.31 1.76
N PHE A 94 3.98 -1.77 1.86
CA PHE A 94 3.46 -2.85 1.01
C PHE A 94 3.08 -2.36 -0.39
N GLY A 95 2.66 -1.10 -0.52
CA GLY A 95 2.43 -0.44 -1.80
C GLY A 95 3.73 -0.18 -2.56
N ALA A 96 4.77 0.32 -1.88
CA ALA A 96 6.04 0.73 -2.48
C ALA A 96 6.74 -0.41 -3.24
N LYS A 97 6.73 -1.63 -2.66
CA LYS A 97 7.26 -2.87 -3.28
C LYS A 97 6.62 -3.23 -4.63
N ARG A 98 5.52 -2.58 -5.00
CA ARG A 98 4.73 -2.84 -6.21
C ARG A 98 4.74 -1.66 -7.18
N VAL A 99 5.38 -0.54 -6.83
CA VAL A 99 5.53 0.63 -7.69
C VAL A 99 6.60 0.37 -8.74
N LYS A 100 6.19 0.07 -9.98
CA LYS A 100 7.09 0.01 -11.14
C LYS A 100 7.41 1.42 -11.63
N LEU A 101 8.65 1.86 -11.51
CA LEU A 101 9.14 3.13 -12.06
C LEU A 101 9.67 2.96 -13.48
N THR A 102 9.48 3.95 -14.35
CA THR A 102 10.22 4.05 -15.62
C THR A 102 11.62 4.64 -15.36
N PRO A 103 12.61 4.51 -16.27
CA PRO A 103 13.96 5.04 -16.03
C PRO A 103 14.00 6.55 -15.70
N PRO A 104 13.22 7.45 -16.32
CA PRO A 104 13.15 8.86 -15.91
C PRO A 104 12.56 9.05 -14.50
N GLN A 105 11.56 8.26 -14.12
CA GLN A 105 11.02 8.29 -12.75
C GLN A 105 12.05 7.77 -11.74
N ALA A 106 12.77 6.70 -12.07
CA ALA A 106 13.82 6.17 -11.23
C ALA A 106 15.09 7.06 -11.19
N LYS A 107 15.28 7.97 -12.15
CA LYS A 107 16.28 9.05 -12.05
C LYS A 107 15.80 10.06 -10.99
N LEU A 108 14.60 10.62 -11.15
CA LEU A 108 14.02 11.60 -10.23
C LEU A 108 13.91 11.05 -8.79
N MET A 109 13.38 9.84 -8.60
CA MET A 109 13.23 9.26 -7.25
C MET A 109 14.56 8.99 -6.52
N ARG A 110 15.72 9.12 -7.19
CA ARG A 110 17.06 9.04 -6.56
C ARG A 110 17.66 10.40 -6.21
N THR A 111 17.04 11.53 -6.59
CA THR A 111 17.57 12.85 -6.20
C THR A 111 17.26 13.17 -4.73
N PHE A 112 16.20 12.58 -4.15
CA PHE A 112 15.74 12.78 -2.78
C PHE A 112 16.57 12.08 -1.68
N ASP A 113 17.85 11.79 -1.92
CA ASP A 113 18.72 11.04 -0.99
C ASP A 113 19.37 12.00 0.05
N PRO A 114 19.57 11.63 1.34
CA PRO A 114 19.38 10.31 1.96
C PRO A 114 17.98 10.03 2.53
N ALA A 115 17.51 8.80 2.32
CA ALA A 115 16.19 8.30 2.74
C ALA A 115 15.90 8.28 4.27
N ASP A 116 16.93 8.51 5.08
CA ASP A 116 16.88 8.58 6.54
C ASP A 116 16.43 9.97 7.04
N GLU A 117 16.68 11.03 6.26
CA GLU A 117 16.30 12.40 6.60
C GLU A 117 14.94 12.81 6.01
N ILE A 118 14.44 12.11 4.98
CA ILE A 118 13.16 12.41 4.34
C ILE A 118 12.02 12.21 5.34
N LYS A 119 11.30 13.30 5.62
CA LYS A 119 10.06 13.32 6.41
C LYS A 119 8.89 13.71 5.52
N THR A 120 7.70 13.24 5.87
CA THR A 120 6.47 13.65 5.17
C THR A 120 6.29 15.16 5.29
N GLY A 121 6.19 15.86 4.16
CA GLY A 121 6.08 17.32 4.13
C GLY A 121 7.41 18.08 3.99
N THR A 122 8.55 17.39 3.84
CA THR A 122 9.76 18.03 3.30
C THR A 122 9.51 18.48 1.85
N ASN A 123 9.74 19.75 1.55
CA ASN A 123 9.73 20.28 0.19
C ASN A 123 11.07 19.97 -0.49
N TRP A 124 11.04 19.74 -1.80
CA TRP A 124 12.23 19.54 -2.62
C TRP A 124 12.10 20.33 -3.92
N CYS A 125 13.15 21.06 -4.31
CA CYS A 125 13.18 21.80 -5.56
C CYS A 125 13.61 20.87 -6.71
N CYS A 126 12.86 20.88 -7.82
CA CYS A 126 13.12 20.09 -9.01
C CYS A 126 13.46 20.98 -10.22
N GLU A 127 14.29 20.42 -11.10
CA GLU A 127 14.73 21.09 -12.33
C GLU A 127 13.59 21.16 -13.38
N PRO A 128 13.55 22.17 -14.26
CA PRO A 128 12.44 22.35 -15.20
C PRO A 128 12.17 21.18 -16.17
N ASP A 129 13.17 20.35 -16.47
CA ASP A 129 13.00 19.14 -17.30
C ASP A 129 12.40 17.95 -16.53
N GLU A 130 12.48 17.97 -15.19
CA GLU A 130 11.91 16.96 -14.32
C GLU A 130 10.38 17.07 -14.15
N LEU A 131 9.75 18.14 -14.64
CA LEU A 131 8.29 18.34 -14.54
C LEU A 131 7.49 17.18 -15.15
N ARG A 132 8.00 16.53 -16.21
CA ARG A 132 7.35 15.37 -16.83
C ARG A 132 7.44 14.10 -15.96
N PRO A 133 8.62 13.61 -15.51
CA PRO A 133 8.68 12.50 -14.58
C PRO A 133 8.00 12.81 -13.24
N ALA A 134 8.04 14.05 -12.74
CA ALA A 134 7.37 14.46 -11.51
C ALA A 134 5.84 14.30 -11.61
N ARG A 135 5.19 14.80 -12.66
CA ARG A 135 3.76 14.59 -12.90
C ARG A 135 3.42 13.09 -12.99
N ALA A 136 4.22 12.30 -13.71
CA ALA A 136 4.03 10.86 -13.79
C ALA A 136 4.24 10.11 -12.45
N CYS A 137 4.97 10.70 -11.49
CA CYS A 137 5.08 10.22 -10.10
C CYS A 137 3.91 10.70 -9.23
N GLN A 138 3.35 11.88 -9.49
CA GLN A 138 2.10 12.39 -8.90
C GLN A 138 0.90 11.53 -9.29
N ASP A 139 0.80 11.13 -10.57
CA ASP A 139 -0.20 10.17 -11.09
C ASP A 139 -0.15 8.81 -10.37
N LYS A 140 1.01 8.46 -9.79
CA LYS A 140 1.24 7.24 -9.00
C LYS A 140 1.12 7.46 -7.48
N GLY A 141 0.73 8.66 -7.04
CA GLY A 141 0.59 9.02 -5.64
C GLY A 141 1.91 9.07 -4.85
N LEU A 142 3.06 9.19 -5.52
CA LEU A 142 4.39 9.18 -4.88
C LEU A 142 4.78 10.56 -4.34
N LEU A 143 4.34 11.62 -5.01
CA LEU A 143 4.61 13.01 -4.63
C LEU A 143 3.41 13.90 -4.98
N THR A 144 3.40 15.10 -4.44
CA THR A 144 2.56 16.21 -4.92
C THR A 144 3.45 17.35 -5.39
N ILE A 145 3.21 17.84 -6.60
CA ILE A 145 3.77 19.13 -7.08
C ILE A 145 3.00 20.27 -6.38
N ASP A 146 3.71 21.33 -5.99
CA ASP A 146 3.07 22.54 -5.47
C ASP A 146 2.72 23.52 -6.61
N GLY A 147 1.54 24.15 -6.51
CA GLY A 147 0.98 25.02 -7.55
C GLY A 147 0.85 24.39 -8.95
N GLU A 148 0.87 25.25 -9.97
CA GLU A 148 0.95 24.86 -11.39
C GLU A 148 2.22 25.48 -12.01
N PRO A 149 3.33 24.72 -12.12
CA PRO A 149 4.60 25.25 -12.62
C PRO A 149 4.55 25.75 -14.06
N GLY A 150 5.11 26.94 -14.30
CA GLY A 150 5.25 27.52 -15.62
C GLY A 150 6.30 26.82 -16.50
N ARG A 151 6.29 27.18 -17.79
CA ARG A 151 7.10 26.50 -18.81
C ARG A 151 8.58 26.91 -18.72
N GLY A 152 9.39 26.06 -18.10
CA GLY A 152 10.82 26.31 -17.90
C GLY A 152 11.16 26.86 -16.50
N GLU A 153 10.19 26.84 -15.59
CA GLU A 153 10.39 27.24 -14.19
C GLU A 153 10.82 26.04 -13.33
N HIS A 154 11.58 26.32 -12.27
CA HIS A 154 11.80 25.35 -11.20
C HIS A 154 10.52 25.20 -10.38
N PHE A 155 10.33 24.06 -9.72
CA PHE A 155 9.12 23.80 -8.95
C PHE A 155 9.41 22.97 -7.70
N GLU A 156 8.54 23.09 -6.70
CA GLU A 156 8.65 22.30 -5.48
C GLU A 156 7.74 21.06 -5.52
N VAL A 157 8.25 19.96 -4.96
CA VAL A 157 7.49 18.74 -4.69
C VAL A 157 7.56 18.35 -3.22
N LYS A 158 6.53 17.65 -2.75
CA LYS A 158 6.48 17.01 -1.43
C LYS A 158 6.28 15.51 -1.63
N LEU A 159 7.17 14.68 -1.07
CA LEU A 159 7.00 13.22 -1.12
C LEU A 159 5.84 12.79 -0.22
N THR A 160 5.00 11.88 -0.72
CA THR A 160 4.01 11.17 0.11
C THR A 160 4.71 10.05 0.88
N LEU A 161 4.03 9.45 1.86
CA LEU A 161 4.58 8.29 2.57
C LEU A 161 4.87 7.11 1.62
N LEU A 162 4.07 6.93 0.57
CA LEU A 162 4.33 5.94 -0.49
C LEU A 162 5.60 6.29 -1.29
N GLY A 163 5.81 7.58 -1.59
CA GLY A 163 7.05 8.05 -2.21
C GLY A 163 8.29 7.79 -1.36
N ILE A 164 8.23 8.11 -0.06
CA ILE A 164 9.31 7.88 0.90
C ILE A 164 9.71 6.39 0.95
N GLU A 165 8.72 5.49 1.06
CA GLU A 165 8.98 4.04 1.07
C GLU A 165 9.51 3.53 -0.28
N VAL A 166 9.17 4.16 -1.42
CA VAL A 166 9.80 3.87 -2.71
C VAL A 166 11.27 4.30 -2.73
N VAL A 167 11.63 5.49 -2.23
CA VAL A 167 13.04 5.91 -2.13
C VAL A 167 13.81 4.94 -1.23
N ARG A 168 13.25 4.57 -0.07
CA ARG A 168 13.86 3.61 0.87
C ARG A 168 14.15 2.25 0.25
N LEU A 169 13.24 1.70 -0.56
CA LEU A 169 13.49 0.44 -1.28
C LEU A 169 14.58 0.57 -2.36
N MET A 170 14.71 1.75 -2.97
CA MET A 170 15.74 2.04 -3.98
C MET A 170 17.14 2.25 -3.35
N THR A 171 17.24 2.79 -2.14
CA THR A 171 18.52 3.01 -1.44
C THR A 171 19.00 1.78 -0.69
N THR A 172 18.09 0.99 -0.09
CA THR A 172 18.43 -0.26 0.62
C THR A 172 18.79 -1.43 -0.30
N GLY A 173 18.79 -1.22 -1.62
CA GLY A 173 19.23 -2.23 -2.61
C GLY A 173 18.27 -3.38 -2.85
N VAL A 174 17.05 -3.37 -2.28
CA VAL A 174 16.04 -4.43 -2.46
C VAL A 174 15.28 -4.26 -3.79
N THR A 175 16.06 -4.17 -4.87
CA THR A 175 15.58 -4.24 -6.25
C THR A 175 16.45 -5.22 -7.04
N GLU A 176 16.23 -6.52 -6.85
CA GLU A 176 16.54 -7.50 -7.90
C GLU A 176 15.58 -7.25 -9.08
N PRO A 177 16.08 -6.93 -10.29
CA PRO A 177 15.31 -7.10 -11.51
C PRO A 177 15.11 -8.61 -11.80
N ALA A 178 14.14 -8.93 -12.63
CA ALA A 178 13.90 -10.29 -13.13
C ALA A 178 14.89 -10.69 -14.23
#